data_AF-A0A522RNV6-F1
#
_entry.id   AF-A0A522RNV6-F1
#
_cell.length_a   1.000
_cell.length_b   1.000
_cell.length_c   1.000
_cell.angle_alpha   90.00
_cell.angle_beta   90.00
_cell.angle_gamma   90.00
#
_symmetry.space_group_name_H-M   'P 1'
#
loop_
_entity.id
_entity.type
_entity.pdbx_description
1 polymer ?
#
loop_
_entity_poly.entity_id
_entity_poly.type
_entity_poly.pdbx_seq_one_letter_code
_entity_poly.pdbx_strand_id
1 'polypeptide(L)'
;MTLEEAIEEAAKDLPPGAEITVTVEHWSAWVDATDSNGNRREFDSADTSLSAQVADCIKWCKEQERTASDGTTADQPVESHS
;
A
#
# COMPACT_ATOMS: atom_id res chain seq x y z
N MET A 1 8.62 8.23 19.77
CA MET A 1 8.21 8.11 18.36
C MET A 1 8.80 6.82 17.81
N THR A 2 8.01 5.74 17.85
CA THR A 2 8.37 4.40 17.36
C THR A 2 7.79 4.16 15.96
N LEU A 3 8.32 3.15 15.24
CA LEU A 3 7.81 2.74 13.94
C LEU A 3 6.34 2.30 14.00
N GLU A 4 5.96 1.58 15.06
CA GLU A 4 4.60 1.10 15.28
C GLU A 4 3.59 2.24 15.41
N GLU A 5 3.92 3.30 16.18
CA GLU A 5 3.06 4.49 16.28
C GLU A 5 2.85 5.15 14.90
N ALA A 6 3.90 5.22 14.08
CA ALA A 6 3.80 5.83 12.76
C ALA A 6 2.89 5.01 11.82
N ILE A 7 2.92 3.68 11.91
CA ILE A 7 2.04 2.81 11.12
C ILE A 7 0.59 2.95 11.60
N GLU A 8 0.36 2.96 12.92
CA GLU A 8 -0.99 3.06 13.49
C GLU A 8 -1.66 4.40 13.15
N GLU A 9 -0.93 5.51 13.30
CA GLU A 9 -1.43 6.85 12.95
C GLU A 9 -1.79 6.96 11.47
N ALA A 10 -0.97 6.35 10.61
CA ALA A 10 -1.17 6.37 9.18
C ALA A 10 -2.36 5.47 8.78
N ALA A 11 -2.54 4.32 9.42
CA ALA A 11 -3.69 3.45 9.20
C ALA A 11 -5.05 4.12 9.55
N LYS A 12 -5.07 5.10 10.46
CA LYS A 12 -6.30 5.89 10.77
C LYS A 12 -6.77 6.75 9.60
N ASP A 13 -5.88 7.04 8.66
CA ASP A 13 -6.11 7.89 7.50
C ASP A 13 -6.53 7.08 6.25
N LEU A 14 -6.62 5.75 6.37
CA LEU A 14 -7.08 4.86 5.31
C LEU A 14 -8.59 4.99 5.06
N PRO A 15 -9.01 4.92 3.79
CA PRO A 15 -10.42 4.88 3.47
C PRO A 15 -11.09 3.58 3.94
N PRO A 16 -12.40 3.62 4.25
CA PRO A 16 -13.13 2.45 4.72
C PRO A 16 -13.13 1.36 3.66
N GLY A 17 -12.63 0.17 4.03
CA GLY A 17 -12.48 -0.97 3.13
C GLY A 17 -11.07 -1.16 2.57
N ALA A 18 -10.17 -0.18 2.73
CA ALA A 18 -8.75 -0.36 2.44
C ALA A 18 -8.02 -0.99 3.62
N GLU A 19 -7.03 -1.83 3.33
CA GLU A 19 -6.18 -2.55 4.27
C GLU A 19 -4.72 -2.32 3.92
N ILE A 20 -3.88 -2.12 4.94
CA ILE A 20 -2.42 -2.09 4.78
C ILE A 20 -1.83 -3.21 5.62
N THR A 21 -1.01 -4.04 4.98
CA THR A 21 -0.24 -5.11 5.64
C THR A 21 1.24 -4.80 5.51
N VAL A 22 1.93 -4.69 6.64
CA VAL A 22 3.38 -4.51 6.67
C VAL A 22 4.03 -5.87 6.89
N THR A 23 4.85 -6.31 5.95
CA THR A 23 5.59 -7.58 6.07
C THR A 23 7.07 -7.28 6.29
N VAL A 24 7.64 -7.82 7.37
CA VAL A 24 9.06 -7.70 7.69
C VAL A 24 9.65 -9.11 7.72
N GLU A 25 10.38 -9.47 6.67
CA GLU A 25 11.10 -10.74 6.61
C GLU A 25 12.60 -10.50 6.67
N HIS A 26 13.21 -11.02 7.74
CA HIS A 26 14.66 -11.12 7.90
C HIS A 26 15.37 -9.76 7.75
N TRP A 27 15.65 -9.32 6.53
CA TRP A 27 16.45 -8.16 6.16
C TRP A 27 15.69 -7.19 5.23
N SER A 28 14.46 -7.54 4.86
CA SER A 28 13.59 -6.76 3.99
C SER A 28 12.28 -6.45 4.68
N ALA A 29 11.74 -5.28 4.38
CA ALA A 29 10.40 -4.91 4.79
C ALA A 29 9.71 -4.24 3.61
N TRP A 30 8.51 -4.70 3.33
CA TRP A 30 7.65 -4.15 2.30
C TRP A 30 6.26 -3.93 2.86
N VAL A 31 5.58 -2.97 2.25
CA VAL A 31 4.23 -2.58 2.63
C VAL A 31 3.29 -2.99 1.51
N ASP A 32 2.29 -3.77 1.84
CA ASP A 32 1.26 -4.19 0.91
C ASP A 32 -0.04 -3.45 1.21
N ALA A 33 -0.65 -2.89 0.18
CA ALA A 33 -1.84 -2.08 0.25
C ALA A 33 -2.95 -2.75 -0.54
N THR A 34 -4.10 -2.97 0.06
CA THR A 34 -5.32 -3.33 -0.65
C THR A 34 -6.31 -2.18 -0.51
N ASP A 35 -6.76 -1.60 -1.61
CA ASP A 35 -7.77 -0.54 -1.55
C ASP A 35 -9.19 -1.11 -1.38
N SER A 36 -10.19 -0.26 -1.13
CA SER A 36 -11.59 -0.66 -0.93
C SER A 36 -12.24 -1.37 -2.13
N ASN A 37 -11.65 -1.25 -3.32
CA ASN A 37 -12.06 -1.95 -4.54
C ASN A 37 -11.37 -3.31 -4.72
N GLY A 38 -10.45 -3.67 -3.83
CA GLY A 38 -9.69 -4.91 -3.89
C GLY A 38 -8.46 -4.87 -4.81
N ASN A 39 -8.01 -3.69 -5.26
CA ASN A 39 -6.73 -3.59 -5.95
C ASN A 39 -5.61 -3.65 -4.93
N ARG A 40 -4.60 -4.46 -5.24
CA ARG A 40 -3.44 -4.68 -4.39
C ARG A 40 -2.21 -3.99 -4.98
N ARG A 41 -1.40 -3.36 -4.14
CA ARG A 41 -0.12 -2.75 -4.52
C ARG A 41 0.92 -2.96 -3.44
N GLU A 42 2.07 -3.49 -3.85
CA GLU A 42 3.24 -3.63 -2.99
C GLU A 42 4.16 -2.42 -3.13
N PHE A 43 4.67 -1.95 -2.00
CA PHE A 43 5.66 -0.92 -1.85
C PHE A 43 6.88 -1.56 -1.21
N ASP A 44 7.78 -2.07 -2.05
CA ASP A 44 9.12 -2.49 -1.66
C ASP A 44 10.10 -1.42 -2.13
N SER A 45 10.80 -0.80 -1.18
CA SER A 45 11.88 0.13 -1.52
C SER A 45 13.02 -0.05 -0.54
N ALA A 46 14.10 -0.64 -1.04
CA ALA A 46 15.35 -0.82 -0.31
C ALA A 46 15.96 0.51 0.19
N ASP A 47 15.59 1.64 -0.42
CA ASP A 47 16.12 2.97 -0.14
C ASP A 47 15.14 3.87 0.64
N THR A 48 13.94 3.39 0.98
CA THR A 48 12.89 4.22 1.61
C THR A 48 12.45 3.64 2.95
N SER A 49 12.44 4.48 3.99
CA SER A 49 11.95 4.10 5.32
C SER A 49 10.51 3.57 5.26
N LEU A 50 10.21 2.53 6.03
CA LEU A 50 8.86 1.96 6.18
C LEU A 50 7.77 3.00 6.40
N SER A 51 8.02 4.03 7.22
CA SER A 51 7.06 5.11 7.46
C SER A 51 6.74 5.92 6.20
N ALA A 52 7.72 6.14 5.33
CA ALA A 52 7.52 6.79 4.04
C ALA A 52 6.80 5.86 3.05
N GLN A 53 7.06 4.55 3.08
CA GLN A 53 6.33 3.57 2.28
C GLN A 53 4.84 3.53 2.66
N VAL A 54 4.53 3.52 3.97
CA VAL A 54 3.14 3.56 4.47
C VAL A 54 2.45 4.87 4.07
N ALA A 55 3.13 6.01 4.17
CA ALA A 55 2.57 7.29 3.73
C ALA A 55 2.27 7.32 2.22
N ASP A 56 3.16 6.78 1.39
CA ASP A 56 2.96 6.69 -0.07
C ASP A 56 1.81 5.73 -0.41
N CYS A 57 1.70 4.63 0.33
CA CYS A 57 0.61 3.67 0.25
C CYS A 57 -0.76 4.31 0.54
N ILE A 58 -0.89 5.09 1.62
CA ILE A 58 -2.16 5.77 1.96
C ILE A 58 -2.52 6.80 0.89
N LYS A 59 -1.52 7.54 0.42
CA LYS A 59 -1.71 8.49 -0.68
C LYS A 59 -2.25 7.76 -1.92
N TRP A 60 -1.65 6.63 -2.28
CA TRP A 60 -2.13 5.79 -3.37
C TRP A 60 -3.56 5.30 -3.12
N CYS A 61 -3.90 4.76 -1.94
CA CYS A 61 -5.26 4.34 -1.62
C CYS A 61 -6.29 5.46 -1.80
N LYS A 62 -5.97 6.68 -1.34
CA LYS A 62 -6.83 7.87 -1.53
C LYS A 62 -6.94 8.30 -2.99
N GLU A 63 -5.87 8.13 -3.76
CA GLU A 63 -5.87 8.38 -5.20
C GLU A 63 -6.72 7.35 -5.95
N GLN A 64 -6.69 6.08 -5.53
CA GLN A 64 -7.51 5.02 -6.11
C GLN A 64 -9.01 5.27 -5.91
N GLU A 65 -9.45 5.86 -4.80
CA GLU A 65 -10.86 6.25 -4.62
C GLU A 65 -11.32 7.29 -5.66
N ARG A 66 -10.42 8.20 -6.09
CA ARG A 66 -10.71 9.16 -7.18
C ARG A 66 -10.70 8.48 -8.54
N THR A 67 -9.78 7.56 -8.76
CA THR A 67 -9.64 6.84 -10.04
C THR A 67 -10.74 5.79 -10.26
N ALA A 68 -11.28 5.17 -9.20
CA ALA A 68 -12.36 4.18 -9.29
C ALA A 68 -13.68 4.75 -9.86
N SER A 69 -13.85 6.07 -9.84
CA SER A 69 -14.96 6.76 -10.50
C SER A 69 -14.76 6.92 -12.02
N ASP A 70 -13.53 6.70 -12.51
CA ASP A 70 -13.11 6.80 -13.90
C ASP A 70 -12.88 5.37 -14.43
N GLY A 71 -13.99 4.66 -14.71
CA GLY A 71 -14.01 3.22 -14.94
C GLY A 71 -13.11 2.71 -16.07
N THR A 72 -11.90 2.27 -15.73
CA THR A 72 -11.11 1.29 -16.48
C THR A 72 -10.60 0.21 -15.52
N THR A 73 -11.35 -0.89 -15.42
CA THR A 73 -11.06 -2.02 -14.52
C THR A 73 -9.88 -2.87 -15.01
N ALA A 74 -9.02 -3.26 -14.06
CA ALA A 74 -8.08 -4.38 -14.01
C ALA A 74 -7.83 -5.23 -15.28
N ASP A 75 -6.58 -5.15 -15.78
CA ASP A 75 -5.89 -6.13 -16.64
C ASP A 75 -4.39 -5.76 -16.48
N GLN A 76 -3.46 -6.57 -15.95
CA GLN A 76 -3.01 -7.85 -16.49
C GLN A 76 -2.24 -8.72 -15.45
N PRO A 77 -2.20 -10.05 -15.66
CA PRO A 77 -1.40 -11.00 -14.89
C PRO A 77 0.11 -10.67 -14.92
N VAL A 78 0.79 -11.01 -13.82
CA VAL A 78 2.24 -10.85 -13.62
C VAL A 78 3.08 -11.41 -14.77
N GLU A 79 4.10 -10.67 -15.23
CA GLU A 79 5.14 -11.23 -16.10
C GLU A 79 5.82 -12.41 -15.39
N SER A 80 5.67 -13.62 -15.95
CA SER A 80 6.50 -14.77 -15.58
C SER A 80 7.89 -14.57 -16.17
N HIS A 81 8.85 -14.12 -15.35
CA HIS A 81 10.25 -14.11 -15.75
C HIS A 81 10.77 -15.56 -15.79
N SER A 82 11.17 -16.01 -16.98
CA SER A 82 11.98 -17.21 -17.22
C SER A 82 13.46 -16.91 -17.04
#